data_AF-A0AA39IQU3-F1
#
_entry.id   AF-A0AA39IQU3-F1
#
_cell.length_a   1.000
_cell.length_b   1.000
_cell.length_c   1.000
_cell.angle_alpha   90.00
_cell.angle_beta   90.00
_cell.angle_gamma   90.00
#
_symmetry.space_group_name_H-M   'P 1'
#
loop_
_entity.id
_entity.type
_entity.pdbx_description
1 polymer ?
#
loop_
_entity_poly.entity_id
_entity_poly.type
_entity_poly.pdbx_seq_one_letter_code
_entity_poly.pdbx_strand_id
1 'polypeptide(L)'
;MAAVRVIFALSFAGCAIFAADASAKSSLPMVAFYCGYRNQFMNEEGLWQTDNSTYSRCVGKDNDIVKYCQQVYPYGHVTSTVKYQQVVAIGNWLNITSNKFLSAKRLITPYICLSNGHHEEHVLVPRNCQLFEVSKELCRDDQHWLSEAQANCQKLHGTIYSHQTINPCSSGHFKGASYVCCAKDSKGLRDTDHPENSATPHPEPEDTKFQKVCKSILELISDYWKFMVLVLAIVIGVGIGYLALRCERRDGFEQVAKEGSESTEDLVFEYRNTAYESERNKTRKPTYPAQV
;
A
#
# COMPACT_ATOMS: atom_id res chain seq x y z
N MET A 1 -19.45 22.34 34.45
CA MET A 1 -18.16 21.64 34.26
C MET A 1 -18.38 20.13 34.08
N ALA A 2 -18.97 19.72 32.96
CA ALA A 2 -19.12 18.29 32.62
C ALA A 2 -19.03 18.05 31.10
N ALA A 3 -19.44 19.03 30.28
CA ALA A 3 -19.34 18.94 28.82
C ALA A 3 -17.92 19.14 28.25
N VAL A 4 -16.97 19.69 29.03
CA VAL A 4 -15.58 19.94 28.57
C VAL A 4 -14.68 18.70 28.73
N ARG A 5 -15.13 17.67 29.48
CA ARG A 5 -14.38 16.41 29.64
C ARG A 5 -14.68 15.36 28.57
N VAL A 6 -15.73 15.56 27.77
CA VAL A 6 -16.07 14.62 26.68
C VAL A 6 -15.40 15.04 25.35
N ILE A 7 -15.15 16.34 25.16
CA ILE A 7 -14.49 16.84 23.94
C ILE A 7 -12.98 16.56 23.98
N PHE A 8 -12.35 16.58 25.16
CA PHE A 8 -10.95 16.16 25.31
C PHE A 8 -10.72 14.65 25.22
N ALA A 9 -11.77 13.83 25.30
CA ALA A 9 -11.70 12.38 25.12
C ALA A 9 -11.93 11.93 23.65
N LEU A 10 -12.42 12.81 22.77
CA LEU A 10 -12.60 12.53 21.34
C LEU A 10 -11.51 13.13 20.45
N SER A 11 -10.57 13.91 21.01
CA SER A 11 -9.40 14.45 20.31
C SER A 11 -8.13 13.59 20.41
N PHE A 12 -8.21 12.39 21.02
CA PHE A 12 -7.12 11.40 21.05
C PHE A 12 -7.45 10.07 20.33
N ALA A 13 -8.49 10.08 19.49
CA ALA A 13 -8.75 9.02 18.50
C ALA A 13 -8.48 9.52 17.05
N GLY A 14 -7.69 10.59 16.92
CA GLY A 14 -7.13 11.03 15.65
C GLY A 14 -5.98 10.12 15.24
N CYS A 15 -6.26 9.20 14.33
CA CYS A 15 -5.29 8.52 13.48
C CYS A 15 -4.01 8.01 14.18
N ALA A 16 -4.14 6.97 15.00
CA ALA A 16 -3.26 5.83 14.76
C ALA A 16 -3.76 5.10 13.50
N ILE A 17 -3.79 5.80 12.36
CA ILE A 17 -3.51 5.13 11.11
C ILE A 17 -2.06 4.75 11.32
N PHE A 18 -1.85 3.51 11.77
CA PHE A 18 -0.64 2.81 11.39
C PHE A 18 -0.49 3.17 9.91
N ALA A 19 0.57 3.90 9.58
CA ALA A 19 1.21 3.63 8.33
C ALA A 19 1.42 2.12 8.36
N ALA A 20 0.43 1.37 7.84
CA ALA A 20 0.74 0.27 7.01
C ALA A 20 1.65 0.92 5.98
N ASP A 21 2.95 0.91 6.30
CA ASP A 21 3.94 0.63 5.29
C ASP A 21 3.25 -0.48 4.50
N ALA A 22 2.72 -0.12 3.34
CA ALA A 22 2.69 -1.03 2.23
C ALA A 22 4.16 -1.28 1.84
N SER A 23 4.97 -1.74 2.81
CA SER A 23 5.81 -2.89 2.60
C SER A 23 4.79 -3.92 2.15
N ALA A 24 4.59 -3.99 0.83
CA ALA A 24 4.11 -5.21 0.22
C ALA A 24 4.84 -6.30 0.98
N LYS A 25 4.09 -7.09 1.77
CA LYS A 25 4.67 -8.15 2.60
C LYS A 25 5.19 -9.18 1.62
N SER A 26 6.36 -8.86 1.09
CA SER A 26 7.02 -9.59 0.05
C SER A 26 7.72 -10.68 0.81
N SER A 27 7.02 -11.79 1.01
CA SER A 27 7.60 -13.03 1.52
C SER A 27 8.56 -13.67 0.51
N LEU A 28 8.93 -12.95 -0.55
CA LEU A 28 9.89 -13.38 -1.54
C LEU A 28 11.31 -13.20 -0.96
N PRO A 29 12.15 -14.25 -1.01
CA PRO A 29 13.54 -14.14 -0.58
C PRO A 29 14.28 -13.16 -1.50
N MET A 30 14.71 -12.05 -0.93
CA MET A 30 15.40 -10.97 -1.65
C MET A 30 16.70 -10.58 -0.95
N VAL A 31 17.66 -10.08 -1.73
CA VAL A 31 18.93 -9.54 -1.24
C VAL A 31 19.19 -8.17 -1.85
N ALA A 32 19.86 -7.30 -1.10
CA ALA A 32 20.21 -5.96 -1.51
C ALA A 32 21.65 -5.63 -1.14
N PHE A 33 22.31 -4.87 -2.02
CA PHE A 33 23.72 -4.53 -1.90
C PHE A 33 23.89 -3.02 -1.93
N TYR A 34 24.73 -2.49 -1.05
CA TYR A 34 25.12 -1.09 -1.05
C TYR A 34 26.60 -0.96 -0.67
N CYS A 35 27.41 -0.45 -1.61
CA CYS A 35 28.86 -0.41 -1.47
C CYS A 35 29.31 0.34 -0.21
N GLY A 36 30.24 -0.27 0.56
CA GLY A 36 30.73 0.30 1.82
C GLY A 36 29.84 0.04 3.03
N TYR A 37 28.69 -0.62 2.83
CA TYR A 37 27.76 -1.04 3.85
C TYR A 37 27.54 -2.55 3.79
N ARG A 38 27.15 -3.13 4.91
CA ARG A 38 26.80 -4.55 4.96
C ARG A 38 25.58 -4.84 4.10
N ASN A 39 25.59 -6.01 3.51
CA ASN A 39 24.48 -6.50 2.69
C ASN A 39 23.22 -6.67 3.56
N GLN A 40 22.05 -6.56 2.93
CA GLN A 40 20.78 -6.81 3.58
C GLN A 40 19.99 -7.89 2.84
N PHE A 41 19.15 -8.61 3.55
CA PHE A 41 18.26 -9.64 3.01
C PHE A 41 16.87 -9.54 3.65
N MET A 42 15.87 -10.10 2.98
CA MET A 42 14.49 -10.12 3.44
C MET A 42 14.25 -11.32 4.36
N ASN A 43 13.84 -11.08 5.61
CA ASN A 43 13.49 -12.17 6.51
C ASN A 43 12.08 -12.74 6.20
N GLU A 44 11.70 -13.80 6.90
CA GLU A 44 10.39 -14.47 6.71
C GLU A 44 9.21 -13.55 7.06
N GLU A 45 9.41 -12.57 7.93
CA GLU A 45 8.41 -11.56 8.26
C GLU A 45 8.24 -10.47 7.17
N GLY A 46 9.12 -10.43 6.16
CA GLY A 46 9.13 -9.41 5.11
C GLY A 46 9.84 -8.11 5.51
N LEU A 47 10.76 -8.17 6.47
CA LEU A 47 11.56 -7.06 6.98
C LEU A 47 13.03 -7.18 6.60
N TRP A 48 13.64 -6.04 6.24
CA TRP A 48 15.04 -6.01 5.83
C TRP A 48 15.95 -6.23 7.04
N GLN A 49 16.78 -7.27 6.98
CA GLN A 49 17.75 -7.62 7.99
C GLN A 49 19.18 -7.42 7.47
N THR A 50 20.04 -6.86 8.31
CA THR A 50 21.45 -6.66 7.97
C THR A 50 22.26 -7.92 8.27
N ASP A 51 23.14 -8.28 7.34
CA ASP A 51 24.05 -9.41 7.48
C ASP A 51 25.04 -9.21 8.63
N ASN A 52 25.31 -10.28 9.37
CA ASN A 52 26.28 -10.31 10.44
C ASN A 52 27.73 -10.43 9.92
N SER A 53 27.92 -10.75 8.63
CA SER A 53 29.23 -10.73 7.99
C SER A 53 29.82 -9.32 7.90
N THR A 54 31.10 -9.17 8.26
CA THR A 54 31.90 -7.95 8.00
C THR A 54 32.34 -7.83 6.55
N TYR A 55 32.08 -8.85 5.73
CA TYR A 55 32.48 -8.87 4.33
C TYR A 55 31.29 -8.50 3.45
N SER A 56 31.25 -7.25 2.97
CA SER A 56 30.35 -6.87 1.87
C SER A 56 31.09 -7.02 0.55
N ARG A 57 30.51 -7.72 -0.40
CA ARG A 57 30.85 -7.52 -1.81
C ARG A 57 29.88 -6.48 -2.35
N CYS A 58 30.40 -5.43 -2.99
CA CYS A 58 29.63 -4.69 -3.99
C CYS A 58 29.41 -5.64 -5.17
N VAL A 59 28.45 -6.55 -5.06
CA VAL A 59 28.37 -7.66 -6.01
C VAL A 59 27.93 -7.13 -7.37
N GLY A 60 28.79 -7.31 -8.38
CA GLY A 60 28.51 -6.95 -9.78
C GLY A 60 28.42 -8.15 -10.73
N LYS A 61 28.59 -9.38 -10.23
CA LYS A 61 28.53 -10.62 -11.02
C LYS A 61 27.41 -11.52 -10.52
N ASP A 62 26.58 -12.03 -11.43
CA ASP A 62 25.40 -12.85 -11.10
C ASP A 62 25.74 -14.07 -10.22
N ASN A 63 26.85 -14.76 -10.53
CA ASN A 63 27.30 -15.93 -9.75
C ASN A 63 27.61 -15.61 -8.29
N ASP A 64 28.10 -14.41 -7.99
CA ASP A 64 28.40 -14.00 -6.63
C ASP A 64 27.12 -13.63 -5.86
N ILE A 65 26.08 -13.17 -6.56
CA ILE A 65 24.75 -12.90 -5.98
C ILE A 65 24.09 -14.22 -5.61
N VAL A 66 24.12 -15.22 -6.50
CA VAL A 66 23.59 -16.57 -6.24
C VAL A 66 24.26 -17.19 -5.00
N LYS A 67 25.60 -17.11 -4.90
CA LYS A 67 26.33 -17.59 -3.71
C LYS A 67 25.89 -16.89 -2.43
N TYR A 68 25.67 -15.57 -2.49
CA TYR A 68 25.18 -14.83 -1.33
C TYR A 68 23.76 -15.25 -0.94
N CYS A 69 22.86 -15.40 -1.91
CA CYS A 69 21.52 -15.94 -1.67
C CYS A 69 21.56 -17.33 -1.01
N GLN A 70 22.43 -18.23 -1.46
CA GLN A 70 22.61 -19.56 -0.85
C GLN A 70 23.10 -19.49 0.59
N GLN A 71 23.91 -18.47 0.93
CA GLN A 71 24.39 -18.25 2.29
C GLN A 71 23.29 -17.79 3.24
N VAL A 72 22.46 -16.82 2.82
CA VAL A 72 21.40 -16.26 3.68
C VAL A 72 20.10 -17.08 3.65
N TYR A 73 19.85 -17.87 2.60
CA TYR A 73 18.71 -18.76 2.46
C TYR A 73 19.16 -20.23 2.25
N PRO A 74 19.76 -20.87 3.26
CA PRO A 74 20.37 -22.20 3.09
C PRO A 74 19.36 -23.31 2.75
N TYR A 75 18.12 -23.20 3.22
CA TYR A 75 17.05 -24.17 2.93
C TYR A 75 16.33 -23.90 1.60
N GLY A 76 16.66 -22.78 0.96
CA GLY A 76 15.98 -22.33 -0.24
C GLY A 76 16.39 -23.07 -1.50
N HIS A 77 17.50 -23.83 -1.56
CA HIS A 77 18.02 -24.41 -2.81
C HIS A 77 18.12 -23.40 -3.97
N VAL A 78 18.65 -22.20 -3.68
CA VAL A 78 18.73 -21.12 -4.67
C VAL A 78 19.68 -21.48 -5.82
N THR A 79 19.21 -21.39 -7.06
CA THR A 79 19.98 -21.70 -8.28
C THR A 79 20.25 -20.48 -9.16
N SER A 80 19.34 -19.50 -9.15
CA SER A 80 19.43 -18.31 -9.98
C SER A 80 18.91 -17.08 -9.23
N THR A 81 19.18 -15.90 -9.79
CA THR A 81 18.75 -14.63 -9.22
C THR A 81 18.23 -13.73 -10.32
N VAL A 82 17.16 -12.98 -10.04
CA VAL A 82 16.58 -12.01 -10.98
C VAL A 82 16.58 -10.63 -10.33
N LYS A 83 17.01 -9.62 -11.08
CA LYS A 83 16.94 -8.22 -10.63
C LYS A 83 15.48 -7.80 -10.50
N TYR A 84 15.12 -7.20 -9.38
CA TYR A 84 13.77 -6.72 -9.17
C TYR A 84 13.44 -5.57 -10.13
N GLN A 85 12.20 -5.51 -10.61
CA GLN A 85 11.79 -4.50 -11.59
C GLN A 85 11.68 -3.09 -10.97
N GLN A 86 11.43 -3.01 -9.66
CA GLN A 86 11.20 -1.74 -8.97
C GLN A 86 12.37 -1.37 -8.05
N VAL A 87 12.54 -0.07 -7.83
CA VAL A 87 13.48 0.47 -6.85
C VAL A 87 12.77 0.59 -5.51
N VAL A 88 13.40 0.12 -4.43
CA VAL A 88 12.81 0.12 -3.08
C VAL A 88 13.66 0.96 -2.13
N ALA A 89 13.01 1.63 -1.18
CA ALA A 89 13.67 2.47 -0.18
C ALA A 89 14.05 1.66 1.07
N ILE A 90 15.32 1.30 1.19
CA ILE A 90 15.86 0.47 2.29
C ILE A 90 16.62 1.35 3.29
N GLY A 91 16.33 1.21 4.58
CA GLY A 91 17.00 1.93 5.67
C GLY A 91 18.00 1.07 6.45
N ASN A 92 18.54 1.63 7.55
CA ASN A 92 19.36 0.90 8.53
C ASN A 92 20.60 0.22 7.93
N TRP A 93 21.26 0.85 6.96
CA TRP A 93 22.50 0.32 6.38
C TRP A 93 23.65 0.41 7.38
N LEU A 94 24.26 -0.71 7.74
CA LEU A 94 25.39 -0.73 8.67
C LEU A 94 26.72 -0.53 7.91
N ASN A 95 27.44 0.53 8.22
CA ASN A 95 28.73 0.80 7.60
C ASN A 95 29.80 -0.20 8.08
N ILE A 96 30.60 -0.75 7.17
CA ILE A 96 31.52 -1.86 7.50
C ILE A 96 32.70 -1.41 8.35
N THR A 97 33.23 -0.21 8.08
CA THR A 97 34.42 0.32 8.76
C THR A 97 34.06 0.90 10.12
N SER A 98 32.97 1.66 10.18
CA SER A 98 32.57 2.40 11.38
C SER A 98 31.56 1.68 12.27
N ASN A 99 30.93 0.60 11.78
CA ASN A 99 29.80 -0.09 12.45
C ASN A 99 28.69 0.87 12.90
N LYS A 100 28.47 1.96 12.15
CA LYS A 100 27.37 2.90 12.38
C LYS A 100 26.26 2.70 11.37
N PHE A 101 25.01 2.75 11.84
CA PHE A 101 23.84 2.71 10.97
C PHE A 101 23.66 4.05 10.24
N LEU A 102 23.35 3.97 8.96
CA LEU A 102 22.93 5.11 8.17
C LEU A 102 21.47 5.44 8.48
N SER A 103 21.21 6.64 9.00
CA SER A 103 19.85 7.10 9.32
C SER A 103 18.99 7.34 8.08
N ALA A 104 19.60 7.64 6.94
CA ALA A 104 18.89 7.89 5.68
C ALA A 104 18.56 6.58 4.95
N LYS A 105 17.34 6.48 4.41
CA LYS A 105 16.96 5.41 3.48
C LYS A 105 17.65 5.62 2.13
N ARG A 106 18.00 4.52 1.45
CA ARG A 106 18.58 4.51 0.11
C ARG A 106 17.67 3.78 -0.86
N LEU A 107 17.55 4.33 -2.06
CA LEU A 107 16.82 3.75 -3.16
C LEU A 107 17.72 2.72 -3.84
N ILE A 108 17.38 1.44 -3.71
CA ILE A 108 18.16 0.31 -4.21
C ILE A 108 17.24 -0.61 -5.00
N THR A 109 17.74 -1.20 -6.09
CA THR A 109 17.06 -2.29 -6.78
C THR A 109 17.54 -3.62 -6.20
N PRO A 110 16.69 -4.38 -5.49
CA PRO A 110 17.07 -5.65 -4.90
C PRO A 110 17.11 -6.77 -5.96
N TYR A 111 17.60 -7.94 -5.55
CA TYR A 111 17.59 -9.17 -6.35
C TYR A 111 16.72 -10.21 -5.67
N ILE A 112 15.85 -10.86 -6.42
CA ILE A 112 15.05 -12.01 -5.97
C ILE A 112 15.91 -13.27 -6.11
N CYS A 113 16.00 -14.06 -5.04
CA CYS A 113 16.67 -15.36 -5.02
C CYS A 113 15.67 -16.44 -5.47
N LEU A 114 16.01 -17.22 -6.50
CA LEU A 114 15.08 -18.16 -7.11
C LEU A 114 15.41 -19.64 -6.86
N SER A 115 14.32 -20.33 -6.58
CA SER A 115 14.09 -21.72 -6.21
C SER A 115 14.44 -22.89 -7.10
N ASN A 116 15.11 -22.76 -8.25
CA ASN A 116 14.74 -23.66 -9.35
C ASN A 116 15.88 -24.55 -9.87
N GLY A 117 15.92 -25.79 -9.37
CA GLY A 117 16.46 -26.93 -10.12
C GLY A 117 15.49 -27.49 -11.18
N HIS A 118 14.31 -26.89 -11.36
CA HIS A 118 13.39 -27.17 -12.47
C HIS A 118 12.77 -25.84 -12.94
N HIS A 119 12.88 -25.57 -14.23
CA HIS A 119 12.20 -24.45 -14.88
C HIS A 119 10.69 -24.69 -14.89
N GLU A 120 10.00 -24.33 -13.82
CA GLU A 120 8.58 -24.02 -13.90
C GLU A 120 8.42 -22.52 -13.71
N GLU A 121 8.68 -21.80 -14.80
CA GLU A 121 8.08 -20.49 -14.99
C GLU A 121 6.58 -20.72 -15.03
N HIS A 122 5.90 -20.53 -13.90
CA HIS A 122 4.44 -20.59 -13.86
C HIS A 122 3.92 -19.44 -14.71
N VAL A 123 3.62 -19.72 -15.97
CA VAL A 123 2.91 -18.80 -16.87
C VAL A 123 1.60 -18.44 -16.18
N LEU A 124 1.46 -17.17 -15.78
CA LEU A 124 0.23 -16.66 -15.17
C LEU A 124 -0.86 -16.64 -16.24
N VAL A 125 -1.67 -17.71 -16.28
CA VAL A 125 -2.81 -17.81 -17.18
C VAL A 125 -4.01 -17.10 -16.54
N PRO A 126 -4.68 -16.16 -17.24
CA PRO A 126 -5.88 -15.51 -16.71
C PRO A 126 -7.01 -16.50 -16.40
N ARG A 127 -7.97 -16.07 -15.57
CA ARG A 127 -9.19 -16.87 -15.29
C ARG A 127 -9.95 -17.11 -16.60
N ASN A 128 -10.51 -18.31 -16.76
CA ASN A 128 -11.20 -18.80 -17.97
C ASN A 128 -10.29 -18.96 -19.21
N CYS A 129 -8.99 -19.09 -18.99
CA CYS A 129 -8.02 -19.38 -20.05
C CYS A 129 -7.19 -20.63 -19.73
N GLN A 130 -6.62 -21.23 -20.77
CA GLN A 130 -5.80 -22.45 -20.70
C GLN A 130 -4.53 -22.28 -21.52
N LEU A 131 -3.40 -22.74 -20.98
CA LEU A 131 -2.11 -22.79 -21.67
C LEU A 131 -1.99 -24.07 -22.47
N PHE A 132 -1.47 -23.97 -23.69
CA PHE A 132 -1.19 -25.07 -24.59
C PHE A 132 0.21 -24.96 -25.14
N GLU A 133 0.86 -26.10 -25.35
CA GLU A 133 2.16 -26.19 -26.00
C GLU A 133 2.07 -27.16 -27.17
N VAL A 134 2.59 -26.75 -28.33
CA VAL A 134 2.68 -27.54 -29.55
C VAL A 134 4.13 -27.59 -30.00
N SER A 135 4.65 -28.79 -30.28
CA SER A 135 5.99 -29.01 -30.80
C SER A 135 5.96 -30.07 -31.91
N LYS A 136 6.72 -29.85 -32.98
CA LYS A 136 6.89 -30.75 -34.12
C LYS A 136 8.38 -30.87 -34.47
N GLU A 137 8.74 -31.95 -35.15
CA GLU A 137 10.13 -32.14 -35.60
C GLU A 137 10.57 -31.14 -36.68
N LEU A 138 9.61 -30.51 -37.35
CA LEU A 138 9.82 -29.69 -38.53
C LEU A 138 9.88 -28.20 -38.17
N CYS A 139 10.91 -27.51 -38.67
CA CYS A 139 11.10 -26.07 -38.47
C CYS A 139 10.09 -25.24 -39.27
N ARG A 140 9.50 -24.26 -38.60
CA ARG A 140 8.52 -23.31 -39.14
C ARG A 140 8.75 -21.93 -38.57
N ASP A 141 8.30 -20.89 -39.27
CA ASP A 141 8.36 -19.52 -38.80
C ASP A 141 7.30 -19.23 -37.71
N ASP A 142 7.43 -18.07 -37.07
CA ASP A 142 6.50 -17.59 -36.03
C ASP A 142 5.05 -17.47 -36.55
N GLN A 143 4.87 -17.02 -37.79
CA GLN A 143 3.55 -16.81 -38.39
C GLN A 143 2.78 -18.13 -38.57
N HIS A 144 3.47 -19.21 -38.96
CA HIS A 144 2.88 -20.54 -39.05
C HIS A 144 2.38 -21.02 -37.69
N TRP A 145 3.20 -20.87 -36.65
CA TRP A 145 2.85 -21.29 -35.29
C TRP A 145 1.69 -20.46 -34.72
N LEU A 146 1.68 -19.15 -34.96
CA LEU A 146 0.59 -18.27 -34.57
C LEU A 146 -0.72 -18.67 -35.25
N SER A 147 -0.70 -18.94 -36.56
CA SER A 147 -1.88 -19.39 -37.31
C SER A 147 -2.40 -20.73 -36.80
N GLU A 148 -1.52 -21.66 -36.45
CA GLU A 148 -1.90 -22.96 -35.89
C GLU A 148 -2.51 -22.82 -34.48
N ALA A 149 -1.90 -21.98 -33.63
CA ALA A 149 -2.43 -21.64 -32.31
C ALA A 149 -3.83 -21.02 -32.40
N GLN A 150 -4.03 -20.06 -33.31
CA GLN A 150 -5.34 -19.43 -33.56
C GLN A 150 -6.39 -20.47 -34.00
N ALA A 151 -6.05 -21.34 -34.96
CA ALA A 151 -6.94 -22.38 -35.44
C ALA A 151 -7.32 -23.38 -34.32
N ASN A 152 -6.39 -23.70 -33.42
CA ASN A 152 -6.65 -24.58 -32.29
C ASN A 152 -7.53 -23.91 -31.23
N CYS A 153 -7.30 -22.64 -30.90
CA CYS A 153 -8.19 -21.91 -29.99
C CYS A 153 -9.62 -21.79 -30.56
N GLN A 154 -9.77 -21.60 -31.87
CA GLN A 154 -11.08 -21.55 -32.52
C GLN A 154 -11.87 -22.85 -32.38
N LYS A 155 -11.22 -24.02 -32.42
CA LYS A 155 -11.86 -25.33 -32.17
C LYS A 155 -12.40 -25.45 -30.75
N LEU A 156 -11.80 -24.74 -29.80
CA LEU A 156 -12.24 -24.67 -28.41
C LEU A 156 -13.28 -23.55 -28.16
N HIS A 157 -13.83 -22.95 -29.22
CA HIS A 157 -14.70 -21.77 -29.15
C HIS A 157 -14.07 -20.58 -28.40
N GLY A 158 -12.73 -20.51 -28.38
CA GLY A 158 -11.96 -19.47 -27.73
C GLY A 158 -11.25 -18.52 -28.69
N THR A 159 -10.51 -17.57 -28.14
CA THR A 159 -9.53 -16.74 -28.86
C THR A 159 -8.16 -16.93 -28.28
N ILE A 160 -7.14 -16.74 -29.11
CA ILE A 160 -5.77 -16.63 -28.62
C ILE A 160 -5.63 -15.37 -27.77
N TYR A 161 -4.95 -15.49 -26.64
CA TYR A 161 -4.63 -14.39 -25.72
C TYR A 161 -3.13 -14.05 -25.78
N SER A 162 -2.27 -15.06 -25.78
CA SER A 162 -0.83 -14.89 -25.92
C SER A 162 -0.21 -16.04 -26.73
N HIS A 163 0.93 -15.77 -27.37
CA HIS A 163 1.68 -16.69 -28.20
C HIS A 163 3.17 -16.47 -28.02
N GLN A 164 3.95 -17.55 -27.97
CA GLN A 164 5.40 -17.52 -27.92
C GLN A 164 5.98 -18.75 -28.63
N THR A 165 6.84 -18.55 -29.62
CA THR A 165 7.57 -19.66 -30.24
C THR A 165 8.61 -20.26 -29.30
N ILE A 166 8.76 -21.57 -29.33
CA ILE A 166 9.71 -22.34 -28.52
C ILE A 166 10.61 -23.21 -29.39
N ASN A 167 11.75 -23.62 -28.84
CA ASN A 167 12.72 -24.50 -29.52
C ASN A 167 13.23 -23.92 -30.85
N PRO A 168 14.04 -22.84 -30.81
CA PRO A 168 14.64 -22.26 -32.01
C PRO A 168 15.52 -23.30 -32.71
N CYS A 169 15.41 -23.39 -34.03
CA CYS A 169 16.16 -24.37 -34.81
C CYS A 169 16.97 -23.75 -35.96
N SER A 170 16.53 -22.61 -36.50
CA SER A 170 17.33 -21.78 -37.39
C SER A 170 16.92 -20.31 -37.20
N SER A 171 17.66 -19.37 -37.80
CA SER A 171 17.35 -17.95 -37.70
C SER A 171 15.90 -17.68 -38.13
N GLY A 172 15.07 -17.23 -37.19
CA GLY A 172 13.65 -16.95 -37.40
C GLY A 172 12.73 -18.16 -37.51
N HIS A 173 13.21 -19.38 -37.22
CA HIS A 173 12.40 -20.59 -37.25
C HIS A 173 12.49 -21.40 -35.95
N PHE A 174 11.39 -22.08 -35.67
CA PHE A 174 11.09 -22.73 -34.40
C PHE A 174 10.44 -24.09 -34.64
N LYS A 175 10.65 -25.01 -33.70
CA LYS A 175 10.03 -26.34 -33.70
C LYS A 175 8.69 -26.39 -32.98
N GLY A 176 8.28 -25.32 -32.30
CA GLY A 176 7.00 -25.28 -31.62
C GLY A 176 6.58 -23.89 -31.18
N ALA A 177 5.44 -23.83 -30.50
CA ALA A 177 4.97 -22.66 -29.79
C ALA A 177 4.16 -23.01 -28.53
N SER A 178 4.20 -22.10 -27.56
CA SER A 178 3.32 -22.06 -26.39
C SER A 178 2.31 -20.94 -26.56
N TYR A 179 1.05 -21.17 -26.23
CA TYR A 179 -0.03 -20.20 -26.42
C TYR A 179 -1.16 -20.37 -25.40
N VAL A 180 -1.85 -19.27 -25.10
CA VAL A 180 -2.99 -19.26 -24.18
C VAL A 180 -4.28 -19.06 -24.97
N CYS A 181 -5.27 -19.95 -24.78
CA CYS A 181 -6.62 -19.78 -25.30
C CYS A 181 -7.58 -19.37 -24.19
N CYS A 182 -8.39 -18.35 -24.41
CA CYS A 182 -9.45 -17.91 -23.49
C CYS A 182 -10.83 -18.19 -24.09
N ALA A 183 -11.78 -18.62 -23.26
CA ALA A 183 -13.17 -18.75 -23.69
C ALA A 183 -13.74 -17.37 -24.06
N LYS A 184 -14.50 -17.28 -25.16
CA LYS A 184 -15.24 -16.07 -25.50
C LYS A 184 -16.45 -15.96 -24.57
N ASP A 185 -16.29 -15.29 -23.44
CA ASP A 185 -17.45 -14.90 -22.62
C ASP A 185 -18.34 -13.94 -23.43
N SER A 186 -19.67 -14.04 -23.26
CA SER A 186 -20.68 -13.19 -23.90
C SER A 186 -20.64 -11.71 -23.50
N LYS A 187 -19.59 -11.29 -22.80
CA LYS A 187 -19.16 -9.90 -22.61
C LYS A 187 -17.70 -9.86 -23.05
N GLY A 188 -17.47 -9.33 -24.24
CA GLY A 188 -16.20 -9.41 -24.96
C GLY A 188 -14.96 -9.13 -24.10
N LEU A 189 -13.85 -9.74 -24.54
CA LEU A 189 -12.50 -9.50 -24.04
C LEU A 189 -12.35 -8.04 -23.63
N ARG A 190 -12.33 -7.79 -22.32
CA ARG A 190 -11.84 -6.52 -21.79
C ARG A 190 -10.34 -6.61 -21.84
N ASP A 191 -9.80 -6.31 -23.01
CA ASP A 191 -8.40 -5.93 -23.13
C ASP A 191 -8.30 -4.40 -23.14
N THR A 192 -7.29 -3.89 -22.42
CA THR A 192 -6.60 -2.59 -22.58
C THR A 192 -5.75 -2.44 -21.30
N ASP A 193 -4.42 -2.43 -21.34
CA ASP A 193 -3.53 -1.93 -22.39
C ASP A 193 -2.28 -2.80 -22.62
N HIS A 194 -2.12 -3.32 -23.84
CA HIS A 194 -0.80 -3.47 -24.46
C HIS A 194 -0.89 -3.04 -25.94
N PRO A 195 -0.19 -1.95 -26.34
CA PRO A 195 -0.10 -1.59 -27.74
C PRO A 195 1.00 -2.42 -28.42
N GLU A 196 0.59 -3.33 -29.29
CA GLU A 196 1.44 -3.89 -30.33
C GLU A 196 1.59 -2.85 -31.45
N ASN A 197 2.82 -2.40 -31.70
CA ASN A 197 3.27 -1.93 -33.01
C ASN A 197 4.79 -1.97 -33.05
N SER A 198 5.31 -2.93 -33.80
CA SER A 198 6.72 -3.10 -34.14
C SER A 198 7.08 -2.24 -35.36
N ALA A 199 7.87 -1.19 -35.14
CA ALA A 199 8.79 -0.62 -36.13
C ALA A 199 9.73 0.37 -35.43
N THR A 200 11.01 0.01 -35.28
CA THR A 200 12.09 0.94 -34.91
C THR A 200 12.34 1.90 -36.08
N PRO A 201 12.50 3.22 -35.86
CA PRO A 201 13.85 3.76 -35.64
C PRO A 201 13.98 4.95 -34.66
N HIS A 202 15.12 4.97 -33.98
CA HIS A 202 15.82 6.08 -33.29
C HIS A 202 15.24 6.69 -31.98
N PRO A 203 16.10 7.07 -31.00
CA PRO A 203 15.71 7.38 -29.63
C PRO A 203 15.61 8.90 -29.36
N GLU A 204 14.52 9.32 -28.73
CA GLU A 204 14.36 10.58 -27.97
C GLU A 204 13.14 10.47 -27.02
N PRO A 205 13.02 11.30 -25.96
CA PRO A 205 13.18 10.88 -24.57
C PRO A 205 11.86 10.58 -23.81
N GLU A 206 11.96 9.72 -22.81
CA GLU A 206 10.92 9.21 -21.88
C GLU A 206 10.26 10.27 -20.95
N ASP A 207 10.44 11.57 -21.19
CA ASP A 207 10.07 12.62 -20.22
C ASP A 207 8.58 12.98 -20.19
N THR A 208 7.82 12.72 -21.26
CA THR A 208 6.45 13.24 -21.40
C THR A 208 5.39 12.49 -20.60
N LYS A 209 5.56 11.18 -20.34
CA LYS A 209 4.58 10.38 -19.60
C LYS A 209 4.69 10.62 -18.09
N PHE A 210 5.91 10.72 -17.57
CA PHE A 210 6.18 11.02 -16.16
C PHE A 210 5.76 12.44 -15.78
N GLN A 211 6.02 13.42 -16.66
CA GLN A 211 5.62 14.80 -16.44
C GLN A 211 4.10 14.99 -16.37
N LYS A 212 3.34 14.22 -17.15
CA LYS A 212 1.86 14.26 -17.11
C LYS A 212 1.31 13.72 -15.79
N VAL A 213 1.91 12.66 -15.27
CA VAL A 213 1.52 12.07 -13.96
C VAL A 213 1.89 13.02 -12.82
N CYS A 214 3.10 13.60 -12.83
CA CYS A 214 3.51 14.58 -11.82
C CYS A 214 2.62 15.84 -11.83
N LYS A 215 2.20 16.32 -13.00
CA LYS A 215 1.30 17.48 -13.11
C LYS A 215 -0.07 17.21 -12.48
N SER A 216 -0.67 16.05 -12.77
CA SER A 216 -1.95 15.66 -12.18
C SER A 216 -1.87 15.52 -10.65
N ILE A 217 -0.76 15.00 -10.12
CA ILE A 217 -0.56 14.85 -8.67
C ILE A 217 -0.32 16.21 -7.99
N LEU A 218 0.46 17.10 -8.62
CA LEU A 218 0.69 18.45 -8.09
C LEU A 218 -0.57 19.29 -8.04
N GLU A 219 -1.45 19.18 -9.05
CA GLU A 219 -2.75 19.86 -9.04
C GLU A 219 -3.64 19.34 -7.91
N LEU A 220 -3.65 18.02 -7.66
CA LEU A 220 -4.39 17.42 -6.56
C LEU A 220 -3.92 17.91 -5.17
N ILE A 221 -2.60 18.03 -4.99
CA ILE A 221 -2.00 18.53 -3.73
C ILE A 221 -2.29 20.02 -3.55
N SER A 222 -2.25 20.81 -4.62
CA SER A 222 -2.58 22.24 -4.59
C SER A 222 -4.02 22.47 -4.15
N ASP A 223 -4.97 21.74 -4.73
CA ASP A 223 -6.37 21.88 -4.39
C ASP A 223 -6.67 21.39 -2.97
N TYR A 224 -6.03 20.31 -2.52
CA TYR A 224 -6.10 19.86 -1.13
C TYR A 224 -5.61 20.93 -0.15
N TRP A 225 -4.48 21.60 -0.44
CA TRP A 225 -3.96 22.69 0.40
C TRP A 225 -4.90 23.90 0.42
N LYS A 226 -5.51 24.26 -0.71
CA LYS A 226 -6.53 25.32 -0.74
C LYS A 226 -7.73 24.98 0.13
N PHE A 227 -8.22 23.74 0.08
CA PHE A 227 -9.28 23.26 0.96
C PHE A 227 -8.87 23.32 2.43
N MET A 228 -7.66 22.88 2.78
CA MET A 228 -7.16 22.92 4.15
C MET A 228 -7.05 24.35 4.70
N VAL A 229 -6.55 25.30 3.90
CA VAL A 229 -6.48 26.72 4.30
C VAL A 229 -7.88 27.32 4.47
N LEU A 230 -8.83 26.97 3.59
CA LEU A 230 -10.22 27.43 3.70
C LEU A 230 -10.88 26.93 4.99
N VAL A 231 -10.72 25.64 5.31
CA VAL A 231 -11.26 25.05 6.54
C VAL A 231 -10.62 25.70 7.77
N LEU A 232 -9.30 25.92 7.76
CA LEU A 232 -8.59 26.61 8.83
C LEU A 232 -9.12 28.03 9.05
N ALA A 233 -9.33 28.79 7.97
CA ALA A 233 -9.89 30.14 8.05
C ALA A 233 -11.30 30.17 8.63
N ILE A 234 -12.15 29.20 8.29
CA ILE A 234 -13.50 29.05 8.86
C ILE A 234 -13.41 28.77 10.36
N VAL A 235 -12.54 27.84 10.78
CA VAL A 235 -12.37 27.51 12.21
C VAL A 235 -11.87 28.71 12.99
N ILE A 236 -10.89 29.44 12.45
CA ILE A 236 -10.37 30.66 13.07
C ILE A 236 -11.47 31.73 13.14
N GLY A 237 -12.23 31.95 12.07
CA GLY A 237 -13.32 32.92 12.02
C GLY A 237 -14.42 32.62 13.04
N VAL A 238 -14.84 31.35 13.15
CA VAL A 238 -15.82 30.91 14.17
C VAL A 238 -15.25 31.08 15.58
N GLY A 239 -13.97 30.77 15.79
CA GLY A 239 -13.29 30.97 17.07
C GLY A 239 -13.23 32.44 17.49
N ILE A 240 -12.82 33.32 16.58
CA ILE A 240 -12.77 34.77 16.82
C ILE A 240 -14.18 35.32 17.05
N GLY A 241 -15.17 34.90 16.27
CA GLY A 241 -16.57 35.30 16.48
C GLY A 241 -17.12 34.85 17.83
N TYR A 242 -16.80 33.63 18.26
CA TYR A 242 -17.15 33.12 19.59
C TYR A 242 -16.49 33.94 20.71
N LEU A 243 -15.22 34.32 20.53
CA LEU A 243 -14.48 35.20 21.45
C LEU A 243 -15.07 36.61 21.51
N ALA A 244 -15.46 37.20 20.38
CA ALA A 244 -16.11 38.50 20.33
C ALA A 244 -17.48 38.49 21.04
N LEU A 245 -18.31 37.48 20.77
CA LEU A 245 -19.59 37.28 21.47
C LEU A 245 -19.42 37.05 22.98
N ARG A 246 -18.29 36.47 23.40
CA ARG A 246 -17.92 36.32 24.82
C ARG A 246 -17.44 37.62 25.44
N CYS A 247 -16.79 38.50 24.70
CA CYS A 247 -16.36 39.83 25.17
C CYS A 247 -17.56 40.77 25.33
N GLU A 248 -18.49 40.80 24.37
CA GLU A 248 -19.68 41.68 24.44
C GLU A 248 -20.60 41.34 25.63
N ARG A 249 -20.67 40.05 26.00
CA ARG A 249 -21.40 39.62 27.20
C ARG A 249 -20.70 40.03 28.51
N ARG A 250 -19.40 40.35 28.48
CA ARG A 250 -18.64 40.79 29.66
C ARG A 250 -18.89 42.27 29.95
N ASP A 251 -19.05 43.10 28.92
CA ASP A 251 -19.28 44.54 29.09
C ASP A 251 -20.72 44.85 29.54
N GLY A 252 -21.71 44.02 29.18
CA GLY A 252 -23.07 44.14 29.68
C GLY A 252 -23.23 43.85 31.19
N PHE A 253 -22.34 43.05 31.79
CA PHE A 253 -22.37 42.78 33.23
C PHE A 253 -21.79 43.95 34.05
N GLU A 254 -20.91 44.76 33.46
CA GLU A 254 -20.28 45.90 34.14
C GLU A 254 -21.19 47.15 34.14
N GLN A 255 -22.14 47.26 33.20
CA GLN A 255 -23.19 48.28 33.27
C GLN A 255 -24.27 47.96 34.33
N VAL A 256 -24.70 46.70 34.44
CA VAL A 256 -25.65 46.26 35.49
C VAL A 256 -25.05 46.39 36.89
N ALA A 257 -23.74 46.22 37.04
CA ALA A 257 -23.05 46.42 38.32
C ALA A 257 -22.96 47.90 38.76
N LYS A 258 -23.07 48.86 37.83
CA LYS A 258 -23.00 50.30 38.13
C LYS A 258 -24.36 50.91 38.52
N GLU A 259 -25.47 50.39 37.99
CA GLU A 259 -26.82 50.84 38.36
C GLU A 259 -27.35 50.23 39.68
N GLY A 260 -26.71 49.17 40.19
CA GLY A 260 -27.12 48.51 41.44
C GLY A 260 -26.61 49.14 42.74
N SER A 261 -26.03 50.35 42.71
CA SER A 261 -25.40 50.99 43.89
C SER A 261 -26.21 52.12 44.54
N GLU A 262 -27.49 52.28 44.20
CA GLU A 262 -28.34 53.31 44.79
C GLU A 262 -29.73 52.77 45.19
N SER A 263 -29.78 52.10 46.33
CA SER A 263 -30.84 52.22 47.35
C SER A 263 -30.66 51.11 48.38
N THR A 264 -30.12 51.51 49.53
CA THR A 264 -30.15 50.70 50.74
C THR A 264 -31.55 50.79 51.34
N GLU A 265 -32.00 49.67 51.92
CA GLU A 265 -33.01 49.51 52.99
C GLU A 265 -34.22 48.64 52.64
N ASP A 266 -34.34 47.59 53.46
CA ASP A 266 -35.53 46.86 53.89
C ASP A 266 -36.52 46.34 52.85
N LEU A 267 -36.58 45.00 52.69
CA LEU A 267 -37.79 44.23 53.02
C LEU A 267 -37.55 42.72 52.99
N VAL A 268 -38.17 42.10 54.00
CA VAL A 268 -38.10 40.71 54.47
C VAL A 268 -38.97 39.77 53.59
N PHE A 269 -38.81 38.45 53.79
CA PHE A 269 -39.68 37.32 53.37
C PHE A 269 -39.42 36.79 51.93
N GLU A 270 -39.30 35.49 51.62
CA GLU A 270 -39.74 34.27 52.30
C GLU A 270 -39.03 33.07 51.63
N TYR A 271 -38.34 32.21 52.39
CA TYR A 271 -37.81 30.95 51.84
C TYR A 271 -38.92 29.90 51.89
N ARG A 272 -39.70 29.79 50.81
CA ARG A 272 -40.73 28.76 50.66
C ARG A 272 -40.08 27.45 50.21
N ASN A 273 -39.75 26.59 51.17
CA ASN A 273 -39.49 25.18 50.94
C ASN A 273 -40.83 24.41 50.85
N THR A 274 -41.14 23.87 49.67
CA THR A 274 -42.12 22.78 49.49
C THR A 274 -41.42 21.71 48.66
N ALA A 275 -40.84 20.69 49.30
CA ALA A 275 -41.49 19.43 49.64
C ALA A 275 -41.85 18.59 48.40
N TYR A 276 -41.05 17.55 48.12
CA TYR A 276 -41.59 16.23 47.81
C TYR A 276 -40.53 15.15 48.11
N GLU A 277 -40.65 14.57 49.30
CA GLU A 277 -39.95 13.37 49.73
C GLU A 277 -40.98 12.23 49.64
N SER A 278 -40.69 11.21 48.83
CA SER A 278 -41.51 10.01 48.69
C SER A 278 -40.60 8.79 48.85
N GLU A 279 -40.31 8.46 50.10
CA GLU A 279 -39.81 7.13 50.44
C GLU A 279 -40.93 6.08 50.45
N ARG A 280 -40.49 4.84 50.23
CA ARG A 280 -41.05 3.56 50.71
C ARG A 280 -42.13 2.89 49.85
N ASN A 281 -41.72 1.83 49.11
CA ASN A 281 -42.08 0.47 49.52
C ASN A 281 -41.36 -0.67 48.75
N LYS A 282 -40.78 -1.57 49.56
CA LYS A 282 -40.83 -3.05 49.48
C LYS A 282 -40.24 -3.77 48.26
N THR A 283 -39.00 -4.20 48.48
CA THR A 283 -38.53 -5.58 48.26
C THR A 283 -39.58 -6.63 48.65
N ARG A 284 -40.07 -7.42 47.69
CA ARG A 284 -40.54 -8.80 47.89
C ARG A 284 -40.25 -9.64 46.63
N LYS A 285 -39.39 -10.65 46.78
CA LYS A 285 -39.23 -11.78 45.84
C LYS A 285 -40.41 -12.74 45.98
N PRO A 286 -40.87 -13.43 44.92
CA PRO A 286 -41.79 -14.55 45.04
C PRO A 286 -41.04 -15.88 45.21
N THR A 287 -41.54 -16.68 46.16
CA THR A 287 -41.20 -18.09 46.41
C THR A 287 -42.12 -18.98 45.57
N TYR A 288 -41.58 -20.01 44.90
CA TYR A 288 -42.35 -21.12 44.33
C TYR A 288 -42.57 -22.24 45.36
N PRO A 289 -43.67 -23.00 45.27
CA PRO A 289 -44.11 -23.93 46.30
C PRO A 289 -43.43 -25.32 46.21
N ALA A 290 -43.57 -26.06 47.30
CA ALA A 290 -42.91 -27.32 47.61
C ALA A 290 -43.70 -28.58 47.17
N GLN A 291 -42.97 -29.70 47.24
CA GLN A 291 -43.37 -31.12 47.34
C GLN A 291 -43.57 -31.84 45.99
N VAL A 292 -43.02 -33.03 45.75
CA VAL A 292 -42.74 -34.20 46.64
C VAL A 292 -41.35 -34.77 46.38
#